data_AF-A0A9P9KER4-F1
#
_entry.id   AF-A0A9P9KER4-F1
#
_cell.length_a   1.000
_cell.length_b   1.000
_cell.length_c   1.000
_cell.angle_alpha   90.00
_cell.angle_beta   90.00
_cell.angle_gamma   90.00
#
_symmetry.space_group_name_H-M   'P 1'
#
loop_
_entity.id
_entity.type
_entity.pdbx_description
1 polymer ?
#
loop_
_entity_poly.entity_id
_entity_poly.type
_entity_poly.pdbx_seq_one_letter_code
_entity_poly.pdbx_strand_id
1 'polypeptide(L)'
;MSTFVTDWPEAVAFFTNSDSPVGAETFFSISDTEVIELIGEGFSGELAHLTRAYSIRDQAFTVPTTPSPSRILYQAEYDEVNRTIVAVLALRWIYNNDYASFVGAQPEAIRLTRASFDWVRGRLADALSEPTDLHTLITLVLINDLGKDAQLATDYLSRTGKDISTLNHDAILLRAAEAGMVPCLEKISSQQRKQIMASLEMGSEFNFGQFAQAEDAPACIARLQQAETDKHVFDLHFAEQLLDVSGAAGHMDWTCAKKLIEPILDAYRNVYRVALQVLAGQLEPQAARDVILVRRAQKLQAQGFRRLSTEEPSERALMRLLCLGGVVDLETAELYGQVWDSFVSHERYGAGSLIHALNLGGSEAEPAVQPTYMPALLAQALAGEGPGGGRPKTRVERRMALESAMRYMDRVMSVDPGGLTGLSGKAKVVERNVVDVVKGVMQSRQFRDDPSVLDTVDVPDAVVLL
;
A
#
# COMPACT_ATOMS: atom_id res chain seq x y z
N MET A 1 14.20 25.35 -8.50
CA MET A 1 12.96 24.72 -8.02
C MET A 1 12.05 24.66 -9.23
N SER A 2 11.74 23.46 -9.72
CA SER A 2 10.72 23.31 -10.77
C SER A 2 9.40 23.84 -10.21
N THR A 3 8.74 24.70 -10.97
CA THR A 3 7.48 25.36 -10.63
C THR A 3 6.34 24.38 -10.90
N PHE A 4 5.53 24.10 -9.87
CA PHE A 4 4.38 23.22 -9.98
C PHE A 4 3.37 23.79 -10.97
N VAL A 5 3.27 23.27 -12.21
CA VAL A 5 2.20 23.53 -13.19
C VAL A 5 1.95 25.02 -13.55
N THR A 6 2.51 26.01 -12.83
CA THR A 6 2.27 27.44 -12.99
C THR A 6 2.78 27.98 -14.32
N ASP A 7 3.68 27.24 -14.97
CA ASP A 7 4.19 27.56 -16.30
C ASP A 7 3.30 26.99 -17.42
N TRP A 8 2.20 26.30 -17.07
CA TRP A 8 1.23 25.72 -18.00
C TRP A 8 -0.12 26.42 -17.85
N PRO A 9 -0.30 27.60 -18.45
CA PRO A 9 -1.53 28.39 -18.33
C PRO A 9 -2.80 27.67 -18.85
N GLU A 10 -2.68 26.49 -19.45
CA GLU A 10 -3.77 25.69 -20.01
C GLU A 10 -3.88 24.27 -19.41
N ALA A 11 -3.15 23.96 -18.34
CA ALA A 11 -3.24 22.63 -17.73
C ALA A 11 -4.66 22.35 -17.20
N VAL A 12 -5.25 21.25 -17.63
CA VAL A 12 -6.56 20.78 -17.17
C VAL A 12 -6.35 19.85 -15.98
N ALA A 13 -7.10 20.06 -14.91
CA ALA A 13 -7.15 19.14 -13.77
C ALA A 13 -8.05 17.94 -14.07
N PHE A 14 -9.27 18.18 -14.55
CA PHE A 14 -10.20 17.15 -15.03
C PHE A 14 -11.40 17.79 -15.74
N PHE A 15 -12.33 16.97 -16.24
CA PHE A 15 -13.58 17.41 -16.84
C PHE A 15 -14.77 17.05 -15.95
N THR A 16 -15.75 17.95 -15.84
CA THR A 16 -17.02 17.66 -15.16
C THR A 16 -17.93 16.77 -16.02
N ASN A 17 -19.07 16.32 -15.48
CA ASN A 17 -20.09 15.61 -16.27
C ASN A 17 -20.67 16.40 -17.45
N SER A 18 -20.53 17.73 -17.47
CA SER A 18 -20.91 18.59 -18.61
C SER A 18 -19.78 18.78 -19.63
N ASP A 19 -18.74 17.94 -19.57
CA ASP A 19 -17.51 18.03 -20.36
C ASP A 19 -16.82 19.40 -20.25
N SER A 20 -17.07 20.11 -19.16
CA SER A 20 -16.47 21.43 -18.90
C SER A 20 -15.12 21.24 -18.22
N PRO A 21 -14.02 21.79 -18.75
CA PRO A 21 -12.70 21.61 -18.17
C PRO A 21 -12.59 22.41 -16.86
N VAL A 22 -12.08 21.76 -15.81
CA VAL A 22 -11.60 22.41 -14.60
C VAL A 22 -10.11 22.70 -14.79
N GLY A 23 -9.74 23.97 -14.94
CA GLY A 23 -8.33 24.37 -15.07
C GLY A 23 -7.54 24.18 -13.78
N ALA A 24 -6.22 23.99 -13.90
CA ALA A 24 -5.32 23.83 -12.76
C ALA A 24 -5.40 25.01 -11.78
N GLU A 25 -5.43 26.25 -12.28
CA GLU A 25 -5.55 27.44 -11.43
C GLU A 25 -6.80 27.40 -10.56
N THR A 26 -7.95 27.07 -11.15
CA THR A 26 -9.22 26.91 -10.42
C THR A 26 -9.12 25.79 -9.40
N PHE A 27 -8.65 24.61 -9.82
CA PHE A 27 -8.51 23.44 -8.95
C PHE A 27 -7.67 23.73 -7.69
N PHE A 28 -6.59 24.49 -7.82
CA PHE A 28 -5.72 24.80 -6.68
C PHE A 28 -6.18 25.99 -5.83
N SER A 29 -7.03 26.89 -6.34
CA SER A 29 -7.40 28.15 -5.67
C SER A 29 -8.73 28.17 -4.93
N ILE A 30 -9.70 27.32 -5.30
CA ILE A 30 -11.03 27.29 -4.67
C ILE A 30 -11.01 26.60 -3.29
N SER A 31 -12.12 26.54 -2.56
CA SER A 31 -12.17 25.86 -1.26
C SER A 31 -12.15 24.32 -1.38
N ASP A 32 -11.80 23.63 -0.29
CA ASP A 32 -11.84 22.16 -0.25
C ASP A 32 -13.24 21.63 -0.52
N THR A 33 -14.29 22.26 0.02
CA THR A 33 -15.68 21.89 -0.25
C THR A 33 -16.03 21.99 -1.73
N GLU A 34 -15.66 23.09 -2.40
CA GLU A 34 -15.92 23.27 -3.83
C GLU A 34 -15.16 22.24 -4.69
N VAL A 35 -13.91 21.90 -4.33
CA VAL A 35 -13.18 20.82 -5.03
C VAL A 35 -13.85 19.48 -4.82
N ILE A 36 -14.30 19.16 -3.61
CA ILE A 36 -15.00 17.90 -3.31
C ILE A 36 -16.24 17.77 -4.20
N GLU A 37 -17.04 18.84 -4.32
CA GLU A 37 -18.23 18.88 -5.18
C GLU A 37 -17.86 18.70 -6.66
N LEU A 38 -16.84 19.40 -7.17
CA LEU A 38 -16.38 19.23 -8.55
C LEU A 38 -15.87 17.81 -8.84
N ILE A 39 -15.16 17.17 -7.92
CA ILE A 39 -14.76 15.76 -8.05
C ILE A 39 -16.00 14.87 -8.08
N GLY A 40 -16.97 15.13 -7.20
CA GLY A 40 -18.27 14.46 -7.18
C GLY A 40 -18.99 14.52 -8.52
N GLU A 41 -18.94 15.68 -9.17
CA GLU A 41 -19.51 15.89 -10.51
C GLU A 41 -18.67 15.26 -11.63
N GLY A 42 -17.34 15.27 -11.56
CA GLY A 42 -16.47 14.75 -12.62
C GLY A 42 -16.36 13.22 -12.64
N PHE A 43 -16.41 12.59 -11.46
CA PHE A 43 -16.06 11.18 -11.23
C PHE A 43 -17.17 10.40 -10.51
N SER A 44 -18.41 10.83 -10.69
CA SER A 44 -19.58 10.21 -10.03
C SER A 44 -19.67 8.68 -10.19
N GLY A 45 -19.24 8.13 -11.35
CA GLY A 45 -19.23 6.69 -11.61
C GLY A 45 -18.19 5.96 -10.78
N GLU A 46 -16.96 6.46 -10.78
CA GLU A 46 -15.83 5.93 -10.01
C GLU A 46 -16.12 5.99 -8.51
N LEU A 47 -16.58 7.16 -8.01
CA LEU A 47 -16.93 7.31 -6.60
C LEU A 47 -18.06 6.36 -6.17
N ALA A 48 -19.01 6.04 -7.06
CA ALA A 48 -20.06 5.07 -6.76
C ALA A 48 -19.50 3.66 -6.48
N HIS A 49 -18.43 3.23 -7.17
CA HIS A 49 -17.73 1.98 -6.83
C HIS A 49 -17.05 2.08 -5.46
N LEU A 50 -16.40 3.21 -5.16
CA LEU A 50 -15.74 3.42 -3.86
C LEU A 50 -16.70 3.40 -2.67
N THR A 51 -18.00 3.67 -2.86
CA THR A 51 -19.01 3.50 -1.78
C THR A 51 -19.19 2.04 -1.34
N ARG A 52 -18.81 1.07 -2.18
CA ARG A 52 -18.90 -0.37 -1.93
C ARG A 52 -17.54 -1.02 -1.66
N ALA A 53 -16.45 -0.30 -1.90
CA ALA A 53 -15.10 -0.76 -1.66
C ALA A 53 -14.85 -1.03 -0.16
N TYR A 54 -14.14 -2.11 0.14
CA TYR A 54 -13.82 -2.46 1.52
C TYR A 54 -12.68 -1.60 2.06
N SER A 55 -12.66 -1.36 3.38
CA SER A 55 -11.57 -0.63 4.07
C SER A 55 -11.02 -1.43 5.24
N ILE A 56 -9.77 -1.18 5.63
CA ILE A 56 -9.20 -1.65 6.92
C ILE A 56 -9.12 -0.45 7.85
N ARG A 57 -9.78 -0.56 9.01
CA ARG A 57 -9.79 0.48 10.04
C ARG A 57 -8.71 0.23 11.08
N ASP A 58 -7.96 1.28 11.41
CA ASP A 58 -7.26 1.33 12.69
C ASP A 58 -8.26 1.57 13.81
N GLN A 59 -8.02 0.96 14.96
CA GLN A 59 -8.96 1.05 16.08
C GLN A 59 -8.68 2.29 16.92
N ALA A 60 -9.76 3.03 17.22
CA ALA A 60 -9.84 4.28 17.97
C ALA A 60 -9.23 5.52 17.28
N PHE A 61 -10.10 6.45 16.87
CA PHE A 61 -9.72 7.77 16.40
C PHE A 61 -10.74 8.81 16.85
N THR A 62 -10.27 10.04 17.04
CA THR A 62 -11.12 11.20 17.24
C THR A 62 -11.58 11.69 15.87
N VAL A 63 -12.89 11.68 15.65
CA VAL A 63 -13.51 12.15 14.41
C VAL A 63 -13.47 13.68 14.39
N PRO A 64 -13.03 14.32 13.29
CA PRO A 64 -13.15 15.77 13.12
C PRO A 64 -14.60 16.26 13.23
N THR A 65 -14.81 17.52 13.61
CA THR A 65 -16.15 18.12 13.77
C THR A 65 -16.76 18.62 12.46
N THR A 66 -15.95 18.79 11.42
CA THR A 66 -16.39 19.17 10.08
C THR A 66 -16.95 17.97 9.33
N PRO A 67 -17.82 18.13 8.31
CA PRO A 67 -18.27 16.99 7.53
C PRO A 67 -17.11 16.38 6.72
N SER A 68 -17.07 15.04 6.64
CA SER A 68 -16.16 14.31 5.77
C SER A 68 -16.51 14.50 4.28
N PRO A 69 -15.59 14.20 3.33
CA PRO A 69 -15.90 14.26 1.91
C PRO A 69 -17.14 13.47 1.50
N SER A 70 -17.28 12.24 2.00
CA SER A 70 -18.46 11.40 1.73
C SER A 70 -19.74 11.95 2.38
N ARG A 71 -19.66 12.63 3.52
CA ARG A 71 -20.81 13.36 4.09
C ARG A 71 -21.23 14.54 3.25
N ILE A 72 -20.28 15.27 2.68
CA ILE A 72 -20.57 16.38 1.76
C ILE A 72 -21.30 15.85 0.52
N LEU A 73 -20.80 14.77 -0.09
CA LEU A 73 -21.34 14.23 -1.35
C LEU A 73 -22.62 13.39 -1.18
N TYR A 74 -22.70 12.58 -0.14
CA TYR A 74 -23.70 11.51 -0.02
C TYR A 74 -24.48 11.53 1.30
N GLN A 75 -24.18 12.46 2.21
CA GLN A 75 -24.76 12.51 3.57
C GLN A 75 -24.53 11.23 4.39
N ALA A 76 -23.60 10.37 3.98
CA ALA A 76 -23.23 9.11 4.61
C ALA A 76 -21.70 8.98 4.70
N GLU A 77 -21.19 8.11 5.57
CA GLU A 77 -19.75 7.84 5.66
C GLU A 77 -19.37 6.66 4.76
N TYR A 78 -18.43 6.90 3.85
CA TYR A 78 -17.79 5.86 3.04
C TYR A 78 -16.29 6.00 3.15
N ASP A 79 -15.65 4.98 3.72
CA ASP A 79 -14.23 5.03 4.09
C ASP A 79 -13.33 5.26 2.87
N GLU A 80 -13.51 4.49 1.79
CA GLU A 80 -12.65 4.59 0.61
C GLU A 80 -12.91 5.90 -0.16
N VAL A 81 -14.15 6.40 -0.24
CA VAL A 81 -14.43 7.76 -0.75
C VAL A 81 -13.66 8.82 0.04
N ASN A 82 -13.70 8.74 1.37
CA ASN A 82 -12.97 9.69 2.24
C ASN A 82 -11.45 9.59 2.03
N ARG A 83 -10.89 8.38 1.90
CA ARG A 83 -9.45 8.17 1.68
C ARG A 83 -9.00 8.76 0.34
N THR A 84 -9.68 8.39 -0.74
CA THR A 84 -9.37 8.81 -2.10
C THR A 84 -9.49 10.32 -2.28
N ILE A 85 -10.55 10.94 -1.76
CA ILE A 85 -10.69 12.41 -1.88
C ILE A 85 -9.64 13.14 -1.03
N VAL A 86 -9.30 12.63 0.16
CA VAL A 86 -8.23 13.24 0.97
C VAL A 86 -6.86 13.10 0.30
N ALA A 87 -6.61 12.04 -0.48
CA ALA A 87 -5.41 11.95 -1.32
C ALA A 87 -5.36 13.09 -2.36
N VAL A 88 -6.50 13.43 -2.97
CA VAL A 88 -6.60 14.59 -3.88
C VAL A 88 -6.44 15.93 -3.15
N LEU A 89 -6.99 16.09 -1.94
CA LEU A 89 -6.75 17.28 -1.12
C LEU A 89 -5.28 17.42 -0.70
N ALA A 90 -4.60 16.30 -0.43
CA ALA A 90 -3.17 16.28 -0.13
C ALA A 90 -2.33 16.82 -1.28
N LEU A 91 -2.67 16.50 -2.53
CA LEU A 91 -2.04 17.12 -3.71
C LEU A 91 -2.17 18.65 -3.68
N ARG A 92 -3.33 19.18 -3.28
CA ARG A 92 -3.56 20.63 -3.18
C ARG A 92 -2.77 21.27 -2.05
N TRP A 93 -2.70 20.64 -0.87
CA TRP A 93 -1.86 21.13 0.23
C TRP A 93 -0.38 21.14 -0.16
N ILE A 94 0.10 20.11 -0.86
CA ILE A 94 1.47 20.04 -1.38
C ILE A 94 1.73 21.16 -2.40
N TYR A 95 0.84 21.31 -3.38
CA TYR A 95 0.93 22.34 -4.42
C TYR A 95 0.99 23.75 -3.83
N ASN A 96 0.04 24.07 -2.93
CA ASN A 96 -0.08 25.37 -2.28
C ASN A 96 1.01 25.61 -1.21
N ASN A 97 1.93 24.66 -1.02
CA ASN A 97 2.95 24.70 0.02
C ASN A 97 2.33 24.89 1.43
N ASP A 98 1.12 24.36 1.63
CA ASP A 98 0.37 24.39 2.88
C ASP A 98 0.80 23.24 3.80
N TYR A 99 2.02 23.38 4.31
CA TYR A 99 2.59 22.42 5.26
C TYR A 99 1.74 22.29 6.53
N ALA A 100 1.09 23.37 6.98
CA ALA A 100 0.35 23.38 8.23
C ALA A 100 -0.89 22.49 8.16
N SER A 101 -1.69 22.62 7.10
CA SER A 101 -2.83 21.72 6.87
C SER A 101 -2.36 20.29 6.61
N PHE A 102 -1.31 20.12 5.80
CA PHE A 102 -0.77 18.79 5.48
C PHE A 102 -0.42 17.97 6.73
N VAL A 103 0.28 18.57 7.70
CA VAL A 103 0.71 17.85 8.91
C VAL A 103 -0.29 17.89 10.06
N GLY A 104 -1.36 18.71 9.96
CA GLY A 104 -2.38 18.99 10.99
C GLY A 104 -2.30 18.15 12.28
N ALA A 105 -3.09 17.08 12.33
CA ALA A 105 -3.20 16.18 13.49
C ALA A 105 -2.10 15.09 13.59
N GLN A 106 -1.01 15.17 12.84
CA GLN A 106 0.10 14.22 12.97
C GLN A 106 0.76 14.34 14.36
N PRO A 107 1.08 13.21 15.04
CA PRO A 107 1.74 13.24 16.35
C PRO A 107 3.11 13.90 16.27
N GLU A 108 3.40 14.84 17.18
CA GLU A 108 4.60 15.68 17.13
C GLU A 108 5.91 14.87 17.03
N ALA A 109 6.01 13.76 17.77
CA ALA A 109 7.22 12.94 17.81
C ALA A 109 7.61 12.27 16.49
N ILE A 110 6.65 12.08 15.57
CA ILE A 110 6.84 11.40 14.28
C ILE A 110 6.35 12.24 13.09
N ARG A 111 5.97 13.49 13.35
CA ARG A 111 5.42 14.42 12.36
C ARG A 111 6.39 14.61 11.20
N LEU A 112 5.86 14.62 9.98
CA LEU A 112 6.63 14.95 8.79
C LEU A 112 7.29 16.32 8.93
N THR A 113 8.59 16.41 8.72
CA THR A 113 9.31 17.69 8.82
C THR A 113 9.05 18.58 7.60
N ARG A 114 9.31 19.89 7.73
CA ARG A 114 9.21 20.83 6.60
C ARG A 114 10.13 20.47 5.44
N ALA A 115 11.39 20.12 5.73
CA ALA A 115 12.33 19.66 4.70
C ALA A 115 11.81 18.40 4.00
N SER A 116 11.10 17.55 4.75
CA SER A 116 10.53 16.34 4.22
C SER A 116 9.31 16.56 3.34
N PHE A 117 8.44 17.48 3.73
CA PHE A 117 7.37 17.98 2.90
C PHE A 117 7.89 18.63 1.61
N ASP A 118 8.93 19.45 1.68
CA ASP A 118 9.54 20.07 0.48
C ASP A 118 10.16 19.02 -0.47
N TRP A 119 10.63 17.88 0.05
CA TRP A 119 11.06 16.75 -0.80
C TRP A 119 9.88 16.11 -1.54
N VAL A 120 8.76 15.87 -0.85
CA VAL A 120 7.52 15.35 -1.48
C VAL A 120 7.06 16.31 -2.56
N ARG A 121 7.02 17.60 -2.23
CA ARG A 121 6.71 18.68 -3.16
C ARG A 121 7.63 18.62 -4.39
N GLY A 122 8.95 18.54 -4.20
CA GLY A 122 9.88 18.37 -5.31
C GLY A 122 9.60 17.15 -6.21
N ARG A 123 9.24 16.00 -5.62
CA ARG A 123 8.91 14.79 -6.39
C ARG A 123 7.63 14.90 -7.19
N LEU A 124 6.58 15.49 -6.63
CA LEU A 124 5.35 15.73 -7.37
C LEU A 124 5.58 16.73 -8.51
N ALA A 125 6.38 17.77 -8.31
CA ALA A 125 6.76 18.69 -9.40
C ALA A 125 7.57 17.99 -10.50
N ASP A 126 8.46 17.06 -10.15
CA ASP A 126 9.24 16.30 -11.14
C ASP A 126 8.35 15.34 -11.94
N ALA A 127 7.35 14.73 -11.30
CA ALA A 127 6.39 13.82 -11.95
C ALA A 127 5.38 14.54 -12.84
N LEU A 128 5.05 15.79 -12.53
CA LEU A 128 4.18 16.65 -13.33
C LEU A 128 5.03 17.44 -14.34
N SER A 129 5.52 16.77 -15.38
CA SER A 129 6.45 17.35 -16.37
C SER A 129 5.83 17.63 -17.76
N GLU A 130 4.66 17.06 -18.05
CA GLU A 130 3.86 17.25 -19.26
C GLU A 130 2.47 17.86 -18.96
N PRO A 131 1.90 18.71 -19.84
CA PRO A 131 0.63 19.42 -19.61
C PRO A 131 -0.57 18.57 -19.17
N THR A 132 -0.57 17.29 -19.54
CA THR A 132 -1.63 16.33 -19.22
C THR A 132 -1.43 15.59 -17.89
N ASP A 133 -0.26 15.69 -17.27
CA ASP A 133 0.11 14.88 -16.11
C ASP A 133 -0.73 15.16 -14.89
N LEU A 134 -1.20 16.40 -14.69
CA LEU A 134 -2.07 16.74 -13.58
C LEU A 134 -3.38 15.93 -13.64
N HIS A 135 -4.01 15.92 -14.81
CA HIS A 135 -5.22 15.13 -15.05
C HIS A 135 -4.95 13.63 -14.97
N THR A 136 -3.81 13.18 -15.52
CA THR A 136 -3.38 11.79 -15.40
C THR A 136 -3.23 11.36 -13.94
N LEU A 137 -2.55 12.17 -13.11
CA LEU A 137 -2.32 11.88 -11.69
C LEU A 137 -3.62 11.88 -10.88
N ILE A 138 -4.47 12.89 -11.07
CA ILE A 138 -5.79 12.96 -10.41
C ILE A 138 -6.63 11.73 -10.79
N THR A 139 -6.62 11.35 -12.07
CA THR A 139 -7.34 10.15 -12.53
C THR A 139 -6.80 8.89 -11.86
N LEU A 140 -5.47 8.71 -11.82
CA LEU A 140 -4.85 7.56 -11.16
C LEU A 140 -5.26 7.46 -9.68
N VAL A 141 -5.21 8.57 -8.94
CA VAL A 141 -5.62 8.61 -7.52
C VAL A 141 -7.11 8.27 -7.36
N LEU A 142 -7.97 8.70 -8.26
CA LEU A 142 -9.43 8.49 -8.15
C LEU A 142 -9.86 7.06 -8.51
N ILE A 143 -9.06 6.33 -9.29
CA ILE A 143 -9.40 4.98 -9.74
C ILE A 143 -8.65 3.85 -9.03
N ASN A 144 -7.59 4.15 -8.29
CA ASN A 144 -6.66 3.14 -7.74
C ASN A 144 -7.36 2.05 -6.94
N ASP A 145 -8.41 2.41 -6.20
CA ASP A 145 -9.10 1.54 -5.25
C ASP A 145 -10.42 0.96 -5.77
N LEU A 146 -10.79 1.19 -7.05
CA LEU A 146 -12.04 0.63 -7.60
C LEU A 146 -12.04 -0.90 -7.60
N GLY A 147 -10.88 -1.53 -7.71
CA GLY A 147 -10.71 -2.98 -7.67
C GLY A 147 -11.15 -3.63 -6.35
N LYS A 148 -11.32 -2.83 -5.28
CA LYS A 148 -11.83 -3.29 -3.98
C LYS A 148 -13.35 -3.47 -3.96
N ASP A 149 -14.08 -2.97 -4.97
CA ASP A 149 -15.52 -3.20 -5.12
C ASP A 149 -15.77 -4.62 -5.63
N ALA A 150 -16.27 -5.51 -4.75
CA ALA A 150 -16.61 -6.88 -5.13
C ALA A 150 -17.64 -6.97 -6.27
N GLN A 151 -18.47 -5.95 -6.45
CA GLN A 151 -19.42 -5.88 -7.56
C GLN A 151 -18.70 -5.69 -8.91
N LEU A 152 -17.53 -5.04 -8.95
CA LEU A 152 -16.78 -4.81 -10.18
C LEU A 152 -16.35 -6.14 -10.83
N ALA A 153 -15.90 -7.12 -10.03
CA ALA A 153 -15.57 -8.45 -10.52
C ALA A 153 -16.81 -9.21 -11.03
N THR A 154 -17.96 -9.04 -10.35
CA THR A 154 -19.24 -9.64 -10.76
C THR A 154 -19.75 -9.04 -12.09
N ASP A 155 -19.61 -7.73 -12.25
CA ASP A 155 -19.96 -7.02 -13.48
C ASP A 155 -19.03 -7.43 -14.63
N TYR A 156 -17.74 -7.62 -14.35
CA TYR A 156 -16.76 -8.11 -15.31
C TYR A 156 -17.11 -9.52 -15.80
N LEU A 157 -17.47 -10.42 -14.88
CA LEU A 157 -17.96 -11.77 -15.22
C LEU A 157 -19.20 -11.70 -16.11
N SER A 158 -20.17 -10.84 -15.75
CA SER A 158 -21.40 -10.66 -16.52
C SER A 158 -21.13 -10.14 -17.94
N ARG A 159 -20.12 -9.28 -18.11
CA ARG A 159 -19.76 -8.67 -19.40
C ARG A 159 -18.87 -9.56 -20.27
N THR A 160 -17.94 -10.31 -19.68
CA THR A 160 -16.87 -11.01 -20.41
C THR A 160 -16.97 -12.54 -20.34
N GLY A 161 -17.78 -13.07 -19.42
CA GLY A 161 -17.87 -14.50 -19.13
C GLY A 161 -16.67 -15.07 -18.36
N LYS A 162 -15.74 -14.22 -17.91
CA LYS A 162 -14.54 -14.63 -17.15
C LYS A 162 -14.64 -14.17 -15.71
N ASP A 163 -14.39 -15.07 -14.77
CA ASP A 163 -14.33 -14.74 -13.35
C ASP A 163 -12.94 -14.21 -12.99
N ILE A 164 -12.90 -13.03 -12.38
CA ILE A 164 -11.69 -12.38 -11.87
C ILE A 164 -11.77 -12.10 -10.37
N SER A 165 -12.81 -12.59 -9.69
CA SER A 165 -13.07 -12.31 -8.27
C SER A 165 -11.97 -12.81 -7.33
N THR A 166 -11.15 -13.75 -7.79
CA THR A 166 -10.01 -14.27 -7.04
C THR A 166 -8.74 -13.46 -7.27
N LEU A 167 -8.68 -12.54 -8.23
CA LEU A 167 -7.49 -11.69 -8.44
C LEU A 167 -7.34 -10.67 -7.31
N ASN A 168 -6.14 -10.11 -7.13
CA ASN A 168 -5.99 -8.95 -6.25
C ASN A 168 -6.66 -7.71 -6.85
N HIS A 169 -6.93 -6.71 -6.00
CA HIS A 169 -7.70 -5.54 -6.40
C HIS A 169 -7.04 -4.73 -7.52
N ASP A 170 -5.71 -4.58 -7.54
CA ASP A 170 -5.00 -3.88 -8.61
C ASP A 170 -5.14 -4.61 -9.96
N ALA A 171 -5.06 -5.94 -9.95
CA ALA A 171 -5.31 -6.78 -11.12
C ALA A 171 -6.79 -6.74 -11.55
N ILE A 172 -7.74 -6.72 -10.62
CA ILE A 172 -9.17 -6.54 -10.93
C ILE A 172 -9.39 -5.20 -11.63
N LEU A 173 -8.82 -4.12 -11.11
CA LEU A 173 -8.88 -2.79 -11.71
C LEU A 173 -8.28 -2.78 -13.11
N LEU A 174 -7.09 -3.36 -13.29
CA LEU A 174 -6.47 -3.48 -14.61
C LEU A 174 -7.38 -4.19 -15.61
N ARG A 175 -7.95 -5.35 -15.24
CA ARG A 175 -8.90 -6.08 -16.10
C ARG A 175 -10.15 -5.27 -16.41
N ALA A 176 -10.72 -4.58 -15.42
CA ALA A 176 -11.86 -3.72 -15.61
C ALA A 176 -11.55 -2.55 -16.57
N ALA A 177 -10.39 -1.93 -16.44
CA ALA A 177 -9.92 -0.85 -17.32
C ALA A 177 -9.71 -1.35 -18.77
N GLU A 178 -9.09 -2.52 -18.95
CA GLU A 178 -8.95 -3.19 -20.26
C GLU A 178 -10.31 -3.45 -20.92
N ALA A 179 -11.31 -3.83 -20.12
CA ALA A 179 -12.68 -4.07 -20.60
C ALA A 179 -13.50 -2.79 -20.82
N GLY A 180 -12.94 -1.59 -20.60
CA GLY A 180 -13.66 -0.33 -20.71
C GLY A 180 -14.80 -0.23 -19.69
N MET A 181 -14.53 -0.63 -18.44
CA MET A 181 -15.45 -0.54 -17.30
C MET A 181 -15.11 0.62 -16.34
N VAL A 182 -14.10 1.43 -16.66
CA VAL A 182 -13.72 2.63 -15.90
C VAL A 182 -14.09 3.87 -16.74
N PRO A 183 -15.28 4.47 -16.53
CA PRO A 183 -15.84 5.48 -17.41
C PRO A 183 -14.95 6.69 -17.68
N CYS A 184 -14.21 7.18 -16.68
CA CYS A 184 -13.35 8.35 -16.84
C CYS A 184 -12.23 8.14 -17.87
N LEU A 185 -11.83 6.89 -18.15
CA LEU A 185 -10.81 6.56 -19.15
C LEU A 185 -11.28 6.72 -20.60
N GLU A 186 -12.58 6.90 -20.82
CA GLU A 186 -13.14 7.23 -22.15
C GLU A 186 -13.10 8.74 -22.44
N LYS A 187 -12.90 9.58 -21.40
CA LYS A 187 -12.89 11.05 -21.51
C LYS A 187 -11.50 11.68 -21.66
N ILE A 188 -10.46 10.85 -21.68
CA ILE A 188 -9.05 11.28 -21.73
C ILE A 188 -8.43 11.02 -23.10
N SER A 189 -7.31 11.68 -23.39
CA SER A 189 -6.58 11.44 -24.63
C SER A 189 -6.00 10.02 -24.69
N SER A 190 -5.76 9.49 -25.89
CA SER A 190 -5.15 8.17 -26.08
C SER A 190 -3.75 8.07 -25.44
N GLN A 191 -3.00 9.18 -25.39
CA GLN A 191 -1.69 9.24 -24.74
C GLN A 191 -1.82 9.09 -23.22
N GLN A 192 -2.74 9.84 -22.59
CA GLN A 192 -3.02 9.71 -21.15
C GLN A 192 -3.52 8.32 -20.81
N ARG A 193 -4.42 7.76 -21.63
CA ARG A 193 -4.90 6.38 -21.44
C ARG A 193 -3.74 5.40 -21.46
N LYS A 194 -2.80 5.53 -22.40
CA LYS A 194 -1.60 4.68 -22.45
C LYS A 194 -0.76 4.80 -21.18
N GLN A 195 -0.52 6.02 -20.68
CA GLN A 195 0.23 6.25 -19.44
C GLN A 195 -0.48 5.63 -18.23
N ILE A 196 -1.80 5.80 -18.13
CA ILE A 196 -2.62 5.23 -17.05
C ILE A 196 -2.59 3.70 -17.10
N MET A 197 -2.81 3.09 -18.28
CA MET A 197 -2.78 1.64 -18.41
C MET A 197 -1.39 1.07 -18.04
N ALA A 198 -0.30 1.71 -18.47
CA ALA A 198 1.05 1.30 -18.08
C ALA A 198 1.31 1.43 -16.57
N SER A 199 0.73 2.43 -15.91
CA SER A 199 0.77 2.60 -14.45
C SER A 199 -0.03 1.50 -13.73
N LEU A 200 -1.24 1.16 -14.22
CA LEU A 200 -2.06 0.07 -13.67
C LEU A 200 -1.39 -1.29 -13.83
N GLU A 201 -0.77 -1.55 -14.99
CA GLU A 201 0.02 -2.77 -15.22
C GLU A 201 1.19 -2.87 -14.24
N MET A 202 1.93 -1.78 -14.03
CA MET A 202 3.00 -1.74 -13.03
C MET A 202 2.48 -2.01 -11.62
N GLY A 203 1.41 -1.32 -11.20
CA GLY A 203 0.82 -1.45 -9.87
C GLY A 203 0.24 -2.83 -9.57
N SER A 204 -0.26 -3.52 -10.61
CA SER A 204 -0.77 -4.90 -10.46
C SER A 204 0.29 -5.96 -10.13
N GLU A 205 1.57 -5.61 -10.31
CA GLU A 205 2.71 -6.52 -10.17
C GLU A 205 3.75 -6.05 -9.14
N PHE A 206 3.79 -4.75 -8.84
CA PHE A 206 4.77 -4.13 -7.95
C PHE A 206 4.14 -2.98 -7.15
N ASN A 207 4.32 -2.98 -5.83
CA ASN A 207 3.79 -1.93 -4.95
C ASN A 207 4.88 -1.34 -4.05
N PHE A 208 5.04 -0.01 -4.06
CA PHE A 208 6.09 0.66 -3.29
C PHE A 208 5.94 0.50 -1.77
N GLY A 209 4.71 0.43 -1.26
CA GLY A 209 4.43 0.18 0.15
C GLY A 209 4.85 -1.23 0.58
N GLN A 210 4.50 -2.23 -0.23
CA GLN A 210 4.92 -3.62 -0.04
C GLN A 210 6.45 -3.74 -0.13
N PHE A 211 7.10 -3.07 -1.11
CA PHE A 211 8.55 -3.03 -1.20
C PHE A 211 9.21 -2.38 0.04
N ALA A 212 8.61 -1.30 0.57
CA ALA A 212 9.12 -0.60 1.75
C ALA A 212 9.09 -1.46 3.03
N GLN A 213 8.21 -2.46 3.06
CA GLN A 213 8.07 -3.44 4.13
C GLN A 213 8.76 -4.78 3.81
N ALA A 214 9.48 -4.86 2.68
CA ALA A 214 10.08 -6.09 2.16
C ALA A 214 9.07 -7.26 2.02
N GLU A 215 7.83 -6.92 1.72
CA GLU A 215 6.75 -7.85 1.41
C GLU A 215 6.91 -8.39 -0.01
N ASP A 216 7.21 -7.52 -0.97
CA ASP A 216 7.52 -7.86 -2.36
C ASP A 216 8.59 -8.94 -2.48
N ALA A 217 8.30 -9.93 -3.32
CA ALA A 217 9.32 -10.86 -3.79
C ALA A 217 10.24 -10.17 -4.82
N PRO A 218 11.51 -10.60 -4.93
CA PRO A 218 12.43 -10.16 -5.98
C PRO A 218 11.83 -10.26 -7.40
N ALA A 219 10.99 -11.25 -7.68
CA ALA A 219 10.27 -11.34 -8.96
C ALA A 219 9.33 -10.16 -9.21
N CYS A 220 8.66 -9.61 -8.19
CA CYS A 220 7.85 -8.39 -8.30
C CYS A 220 8.72 -7.17 -8.65
N ILE A 221 9.86 -7.04 -7.98
CA ILE A 221 10.82 -5.94 -8.22
C ILE A 221 11.40 -6.02 -9.65
N ALA A 222 11.55 -7.23 -10.22
CA ALA A 222 12.02 -7.42 -11.58
C ALA A 222 11.11 -6.79 -12.65
N ARG A 223 9.84 -6.49 -12.31
CA ARG A 223 8.92 -5.75 -13.19
C ARG A 223 9.48 -4.39 -13.61
N LEU A 224 10.24 -3.74 -12.73
CA LEU A 224 10.86 -2.45 -13.01
C LEU A 224 11.93 -2.52 -14.12
N GLN A 225 12.46 -3.70 -14.43
CA GLN A 225 13.48 -3.89 -15.48
C GLN A 225 12.88 -4.18 -16.86
N GLN A 226 11.56 -4.29 -16.99
CA GLN A 226 10.92 -4.54 -18.27
C GLN A 226 11.10 -3.33 -19.21
N ALA A 227 11.37 -3.60 -20.49
CA ALA A 227 11.73 -2.58 -21.49
C ALA A 227 10.64 -1.51 -21.72
N GLU A 228 9.41 -1.80 -21.32
CA GLU A 228 8.24 -0.93 -21.48
C GLU A 228 8.04 0.01 -20.27
N THR A 229 8.81 -0.17 -19.19
CA THR A 229 8.74 0.68 -18.00
C THR A 229 9.43 2.02 -18.28
N ASP A 230 8.63 3.01 -18.66
CA ASP A 230 9.06 4.40 -18.82
C ASP A 230 9.28 5.05 -17.45
N LYS A 231 10.37 5.81 -17.31
CA LYS A 231 10.66 6.61 -16.11
C LYS A 231 9.53 7.59 -15.80
N HIS A 232 8.89 8.16 -16.83
CA HIS A 232 7.77 9.08 -16.62
C HIS A 232 6.57 8.38 -15.96
N VAL A 233 6.20 7.21 -16.46
CA VAL A 233 5.14 6.37 -15.87
C VAL A 233 5.52 5.95 -14.44
N PHE A 234 6.78 5.59 -14.21
CA PHE A 234 7.30 5.28 -12.88
C PHE A 234 7.17 6.45 -11.90
N ASP A 235 7.54 7.67 -12.32
CA ASP A 235 7.45 8.85 -11.45
C ASP A 235 5.99 9.24 -11.17
N LEU A 236 5.09 9.13 -12.17
CA LEU A 236 3.65 9.32 -11.99
C LEU A 236 3.05 8.29 -11.01
N HIS A 237 3.39 7.01 -11.17
CA HIS A 237 2.92 5.95 -10.28
C HIS A 237 3.46 6.13 -8.85
N PHE A 238 4.73 6.52 -8.70
CA PHE A 238 5.28 6.83 -7.38
C PHE A 238 4.62 8.06 -6.73
N ALA A 239 4.29 9.09 -7.51
CA ALA A 239 3.55 10.25 -7.03
C ALA A 239 2.13 9.88 -6.57
N GLU A 240 1.43 9.02 -7.32
CA GLU A 240 0.14 8.46 -6.92
C GLU A 240 0.24 7.72 -5.58
N GLN A 241 1.22 6.84 -5.41
CA GLN A 241 1.41 6.10 -4.15
C GLN A 241 1.72 7.02 -2.95
N LEU A 242 2.45 8.12 -3.14
CA LEU A 242 2.65 9.13 -2.09
C LEU A 242 1.33 9.81 -1.69
N LEU A 243 0.46 10.08 -2.66
CA LEU A 243 -0.87 10.65 -2.42
C LEU A 243 -1.81 9.64 -1.77
N ASP A 244 -1.78 8.39 -2.19
CA ASP A 244 -2.56 7.30 -1.60
C ASP A 244 -2.24 7.15 -0.09
N VAL A 245 -0.96 7.08 0.26
CA VAL A 245 -0.53 7.04 1.67
C VAL A 245 -0.93 8.31 2.43
N SER A 246 -0.93 9.46 1.77
CA SER A 246 -1.40 10.71 2.38
C SER A 246 -2.90 10.64 2.71
N GLY A 247 -3.69 10.05 1.81
CA GLY A 247 -5.14 9.84 1.95
C GLY A 247 -5.53 8.63 2.79
N ALA A 248 -4.63 7.70 3.10
CA ALA A 248 -4.94 6.42 3.73
C ALA A 248 -5.73 6.51 5.06
N ALA A 249 -5.60 7.62 5.79
CA ALA A 249 -6.36 7.88 7.02
C ALA A 249 -7.53 8.86 6.85
N GLY A 250 -7.92 9.19 5.62
CA GLY A 250 -9.00 10.15 5.33
C GLY A 250 -10.34 9.77 5.95
N HIS A 251 -10.62 8.47 6.10
CA HIS A 251 -11.80 7.96 6.80
C HIS A 251 -11.79 8.21 8.32
N MET A 252 -10.60 8.44 8.89
CA MET A 252 -10.42 8.75 10.32
C MET A 252 -10.25 10.24 10.57
N ASP A 253 -9.55 10.92 9.68
CA ASP A 253 -9.22 12.33 9.75
C ASP A 253 -9.03 12.88 8.34
N TRP A 254 -10.02 13.60 7.85
CA TRP A 254 -10.03 14.23 6.53
C TRP A 254 -9.43 15.63 6.51
N THR A 255 -8.87 16.10 7.63
CA THR A 255 -8.35 17.47 7.76
C THR A 255 -6.85 17.58 7.50
N CYS A 256 -6.14 16.45 7.40
CA CYS A 256 -4.70 16.42 7.12
C CYS A 256 -4.26 15.09 6.51
N ALA A 257 -3.01 15.02 6.04
CA ALA A 257 -2.38 13.79 5.56
C ALA A 257 -1.83 12.96 6.73
N LYS A 258 -2.74 12.46 7.58
CA LYS A 258 -2.40 11.88 8.90
C LYS A 258 -1.40 10.71 8.86
N LYS A 259 -1.36 9.95 7.76
CA LYS A 259 -0.51 8.75 7.61
C LYS A 259 0.84 9.01 6.94
N LEU A 260 1.01 10.08 6.17
CA LEU A 260 2.33 10.40 5.61
C LEU A 260 3.20 11.12 6.67
N ILE A 261 3.64 10.35 7.66
CA ILE A 261 4.54 10.75 8.75
C ILE A 261 6.01 10.50 8.40
N GLU A 262 6.93 11.07 9.16
CA GLU A 262 8.37 11.04 8.85
C GLU A 262 8.93 9.62 8.66
N PRO A 263 8.64 8.63 9.54
CA PRO A 263 9.16 7.27 9.36
C PRO A 263 8.65 6.58 8.09
N ILE A 264 7.41 6.88 7.68
CA ILE A 264 6.81 6.31 6.47
C ILE A 264 7.46 6.94 5.24
N LEU A 265 7.58 8.28 5.20
CA LEU A 265 8.24 8.95 4.08
C LEU A 265 9.70 8.51 3.93
N ASP A 266 10.42 8.33 5.04
CA ASP A 266 11.79 7.82 5.01
C ASP A 266 11.89 6.43 4.37
N ALA A 267 10.90 5.57 4.61
CA ALA A 267 10.82 4.28 3.93
C ALA A 267 10.57 4.46 2.42
N TYR A 268 9.64 5.33 2.04
CA TYR A 268 9.33 5.67 0.65
C TYR A 268 10.52 6.26 -0.12
N ARG A 269 11.30 7.15 0.49
CA ARG A 269 12.56 7.66 -0.08
C ARG A 269 13.57 6.56 -0.33
N ASN A 270 13.66 5.63 0.62
CA ASN A 270 14.59 4.52 0.51
C ASN A 270 14.24 3.61 -0.65
N VAL A 271 12.97 3.24 -0.80
CA VAL A 271 12.52 2.42 -1.93
C VAL A 271 12.58 3.17 -3.25
N TYR A 272 12.23 4.45 -3.31
CA TYR A 272 12.35 5.25 -4.54
C TYR A 272 13.78 5.22 -5.10
N ARG A 273 14.77 5.49 -4.24
CA ARG A 273 16.19 5.46 -4.64
C ARG A 273 16.68 4.08 -5.06
N VAL A 274 16.13 3.01 -4.48
CA VAL A 274 16.51 1.64 -4.81
C VAL A 274 15.82 1.20 -6.10
N ALA A 275 14.53 1.46 -6.23
CA ALA A 275 13.72 1.20 -7.42
C ALA A 275 14.28 1.92 -8.66
N LEU A 276 14.74 3.17 -8.54
CA LEU A 276 15.42 3.86 -9.64
C LEU A 276 16.71 3.16 -10.11
N GLN A 277 17.47 2.54 -9.21
CA GLN A 277 18.66 1.78 -9.59
C GLN A 277 18.28 0.48 -10.30
N VAL A 278 17.18 -0.17 -9.88
CA VAL A 278 16.64 -1.35 -10.57
C VAL A 278 16.15 -0.97 -11.96
N LEU A 279 15.34 0.09 -12.07
CA LEU A 279 14.84 0.65 -13.33
C LEU A 279 15.98 0.98 -14.30
N ALA A 280 17.09 1.53 -13.78
CA ALA A 280 18.27 1.85 -14.58
C ALA A 280 19.16 0.63 -14.93
N GLY A 281 18.79 -0.58 -14.50
CA GLY A 281 19.59 -1.79 -14.68
C GLY A 281 20.90 -1.82 -13.87
N GLN A 282 21.01 -0.98 -12.84
CA GLN A 282 22.21 -0.84 -12.00
C GLN A 282 22.18 -1.72 -10.76
N LEU A 283 21.01 -2.23 -10.39
CA LEU A 283 20.83 -3.08 -9.22
C LEU A 283 19.88 -4.23 -9.54
N GLU A 284 20.31 -5.45 -9.23
CA GLU A 284 19.49 -6.65 -9.42
C GLU A 284 18.32 -6.70 -8.40
N PRO A 285 17.17 -7.29 -8.75
CA PRO A 285 15.99 -7.32 -7.88
C PRO A 285 16.25 -7.94 -6.51
N GLN A 286 17.08 -8.98 -6.45
CA GLN A 286 17.43 -9.61 -5.18
C GLN A 286 18.25 -8.67 -4.28
N ALA A 287 19.25 -8.00 -4.87
CA ALA A 287 20.10 -7.04 -4.16
C ALA A 287 19.28 -5.82 -3.74
N ALA A 288 18.29 -5.40 -4.53
CA ALA A 288 17.37 -4.33 -4.19
C ALA A 288 16.58 -4.63 -2.91
N ARG A 289 16.02 -5.84 -2.77
CA ARG A 289 15.41 -6.28 -1.50
C ARG A 289 16.40 -6.22 -0.35
N ASP A 290 17.61 -6.72 -0.55
CA ASP A 290 18.63 -6.78 0.51
C ASP A 290 19.06 -5.39 1.00
N VAL A 291 19.09 -4.38 0.12
CA VAL A 291 19.34 -3.00 0.54
C VAL A 291 18.27 -2.51 1.53
N ILE A 292 17.00 -2.87 1.33
CA ILE A 292 15.91 -2.53 2.26
C ILE A 292 16.12 -3.23 3.61
N LEU A 293 16.43 -4.53 3.57
CA LEU A 293 16.71 -5.33 4.78
C LEU A 293 17.88 -4.75 5.58
N VAL A 294 19.01 -4.50 4.92
CA VAL A 294 20.25 -3.99 5.55
C VAL A 294 20.02 -2.63 6.18
N ARG A 295 19.32 -1.71 5.51
CA ARG A 295 19.02 -0.38 6.07
C ARG A 295 18.17 -0.47 7.34
N ARG A 296 17.18 -1.36 7.38
CA ARG A 296 16.37 -1.61 8.59
C ARG A 296 17.24 -2.17 9.72
N ALA A 297 18.02 -3.21 9.43
CA ALA A 297 18.90 -3.84 10.42
C ALA A 297 19.94 -2.87 10.99
N GLN A 298 20.55 -2.02 10.15
CA GLN A 298 21.51 -1.01 10.59
C GLN A 298 20.89 0.04 11.52
N LYS A 299 19.65 0.50 11.24
CA LYS A 299 18.92 1.42 12.12
C LYS A 299 18.67 0.81 13.50
N LEU A 300 18.33 -0.48 13.57
CA LEU A 300 18.11 -1.19 14.83
C LEU A 300 19.44 -1.50 15.54
N GLN A 301 20.48 -1.86 14.81
CA GLN A 301 21.82 -2.09 15.35
C GLN A 301 22.38 -0.83 16.01
N ALA A 302 22.15 0.35 15.42
CA ALA A 302 22.54 1.63 16.01
C ALA A 302 21.83 1.93 17.34
N GLN A 303 20.68 1.28 17.59
CA GLN A 303 19.97 1.35 18.87
C GLN A 303 20.41 0.27 19.86
N GLY A 304 21.31 -0.65 19.47
CA GLY A 304 21.84 -1.72 20.32
C GLY A 304 21.35 -3.12 19.98
N PHE A 305 20.55 -3.30 18.91
CA PHE A 305 20.14 -4.62 18.47
C PHE A 305 21.32 -5.41 17.88
N ARG A 306 21.23 -6.74 17.88
CA ARG A 306 22.30 -7.61 17.35
C ARG A 306 22.56 -7.32 15.86
N ARG A 307 23.82 -7.51 15.44
CA ARG A 307 24.19 -7.46 14.02
C ARG A 307 23.58 -8.65 13.29
N LEU A 308 23.04 -8.42 12.09
CA LEU A 308 22.50 -9.45 11.20
C LEU A 308 23.20 -9.37 9.84
N SER A 309 23.26 -10.50 9.13
CA SER A 309 23.88 -10.69 7.83
C SER A 309 22.86 -11.17 6.79
N THR A 310 22.98 -10.67 5.57
CA THR A 310 22.23 -11.18 4.41
C THR A 310 22.80 -12.50 3.89
N GLU A 311 24.03 -12.85 4.27
CA GLU A 311 24.69 -14.10 3.86
C GLU A 311 24.19 -15.31 4.66
N GLU A 312 23.64 -15.08 5.86
CA GLU A 312 23.10 -16.13 6.73
C GLU A 312 21.58 -16.23 6.54
N PRO A 313 21.03 -17.32 5.96
CA PRO A 313 19.61 -17.39 5.58
C PRO A 313 18.64 -17.13 6.73
N SER A 314 18.95 -17.62 7.94
CA SER A 314 18.12 -17.39 9.14
C SER A 314 18.15 -15.92 9.57
N GLU A 315 19.31 -15.27 9.52
CA GLU A 315 19.42 -13.86 9.87
C GLU A 315 18.72 -12.98 8.83
N ARG A 316 18.87 -13.28 7.54
CA ARG A 316 18.17 -12.59 6.45
C ARG A 316 16.65 -12.73 6.55
N ALA A 317 16.16 -13.91 6.92
CA ALA A 317 14.74 -14.15 7.19
C ALA A 317 14.24 -13.28 8.36
N LEU A 318 15.01 -13.21 9.45
CA LEU A 318 14.71 -12.30 10.57
C LEU A 318 14.73 -10.83 10.12
N MET A 319 15.68 -10.41 9.28
CA MET A 319 15.69 -9.05 8.73
C MET A 319 14.40 -8.74 7.95
N ARG A 320 13.91 -9.70 7.14
CA ARG A 320 12.63 -9.56 6.42
C ARG A 320 11.45 -9.47 7.39
N LEU A 321 11.41 -10.28 8.44
CA LEU A 321 10.39 -10.19 9.49
C LEU A 321 10.38 -8.85 10.22
N LEU A 322 11.55 -8.28 10.51
CA LEU A 322 11.67 -6.95 11.12
C LEU A 322 11.13 -5.85 10.19
N CYS A 323 11.31 -6.00 8.87
CA CYS A 323 10.70 -5.10 7.88
C CYS A 323 9.17 -5.26 7.82
N LEU A 324 8.68 -6.49 7.68
CA LEU A 324 7.24 -6.81 7.62
C LEU A 324 6.52 -6.32 8.87
N GLY A 325 7.09 -6.57 10.05
CA GLY A 325 6.56 -6.10 11.32
C GLY A 325 6.65 -4.60 11.57
N GLY A 326 7.23 -3.82 10.64
CA GLY A 326 7.40 -2.37 10.77
C GLY A 326 8.29 -1.96 11.94
N VAL A 327 9.22 -2.81 12.38
CA VAL A 327 9.95 -2.66 13.64
C VAL A 327 10.93 -1.48 13.60
N VAL A 328 10.72 -0.47 14.43
CA VAL A 328 11.55 0.77 14.44
C VAL A 328 12.36 0.95 15.72
N ASP A 329 12.01 0.28 16.81
CA ASP A 329 12.60 0.46 18.13
C ASP A 329 13.28 -0.83 18.66
N LEU A 330 14.24 -0.65 19.56
CA LEU A 330 15.00 -1.74 20.17
C LEU A 330 14.12 -2.75 20.91
N GLU A 331 13.15 -2.29 21.72
CA GLU A 331 12.32 -3.18 22.56
C GLU A 331 11.55 -4.18 21.68
N THR A 332 10.91 -3.66 20.64
CA THR A 332 10.18 -4.49 19.68
C THR A 332 11.14 -5.39 18.89
N ALA A 333 12.33 -4.91 18.50
CA ALA A 333 13.32 -5.75 17.81
C ALA A 333 13.82 -6.91 18.68
N GLU A 334 14.08 -6.68 19.98
CA GLU A 334 14.42 -7.74 20.93
C GLU A 334 13.30 -8.77 21.09
N LEU A 335 12.04 -8.31 21.11
CA LEU A 335 10.88 -9.19 21.16
C LEU A 335 10.83 -10.11 19.93
N TYR A 336 10.98 -9.55 18.72
CA TYR A 336 11.06 -10.32 17.48
C TYR A 336 12.24 -11.29 17.49
N GLY A 337 13.42 -10.84 17.93
CA GLY A 337 14.61 -11.69 18.03
C GLY A 337 14.42 -12.88 18.97
N GLN A 338 13.83 -12.66 20.15
CA GLN A 338 13.55 -13.72 21.12
C GLN A 338 12.52 -14.73 20.59
N VAL A 339 11.44 -14.25 19.97
CA VAL A 339 10.41 -15.12 19.37
C VAL A 339 11.01 -15.91 18.20
N TRP A 340 11.80 -15.27 17.34
CA TRP A 340 12.49 -15.93 16.24
C TRP A 340 13.46 -17.01 16.71
N ASP A 341 14.33 -16.70 17.67
CA ASP A 341 15.30 -17.65 18.20
C ASP A 341 14.60 -18.86 18.84
N SER A 342 13.48 -18.62 19.54
CA SER A 342 12.65 -19.70 20.09
C SER A 342 11.94 -20.51 19.00
N PHE A 343 11.52 -19.87 17.91
CA PHE A 343 10.84 -20.52 16.80
C PHE A 343 11.80 -21.42 16.02
N VAL A 344 13.01 -20.92 15.70
CA VAL A 344 14.00 -21.65 14.91
C VAL A 344 14.73 -22.76 15.67
N SER A 345 14.82 -22.66 17.00
CA SER A 345 15.45 -23.69 17.84
C SER A 345 14.53 -24.86 18.19
N HIS A 346 13.22 -24.72 17.99
CA HIS A 346 12.26 -25.73 18.42
C HIS A 346 11.93 -26.68 17.25
N GLU A 347 12.40 -27.93 17.34
CA GLU A 347 12.23 -28.98 16.31
C GLU A 347 10.76 -29.23 15.86
N ARG A 348 9.78 -28.79 16.66
CA ARG A 348 8.36 -28.95 16.37
C ARG A 348 7.84 -28.01 15.30
N TYR A 349 8.46 -26.84 15.15
CA TYR A 349 8.11 -25.88 14.13
C TYR A 349 9.07 -26.14 12.97
N GLY A 350 8.54 -26.32 11.76
CA GLY A 350 9.34 -26.58 10.57
C GLY A 350 10.13 -25.34 10.16
N ALA A 351 11.01 -24.81 11.02
CA ALA A 351 11.66 -23.51 10.85
C ALA A 351 12.47 -23.41 9.56
N GLY A 352 12.97 -24.54 9.04
CA GLY A 352 13.59 -24.60 7.72
C GLY A 352 12.64 -24.17 6.60
N SER A 353 11.35 -24.45 6.71
CA SER A 353 10.30 -24.04 5.76
C SER A 353 10.12 -22.53 5.75
N LEU A 354 9.89 -21.89 6.91
CA LEU A 354 9.71 -20.44 6.98
C LEU A 354 10.99 -19.68 6.59
N ILE A 355 12.16 -20.15 7.05
CA ILE A 355 13.45 -19.56 6.64
C ILE A 355 13.60 -19.61 5.13
N HIS A 356 13.34 -20.76 4.51
CA HIS A 356 13.40 -20.91 3.06
C HIS A 356 12.40 -19.97 2.36
N ALA A 357 11.11 -20.01 2.74
CA ALA A 357 10.05 -19.22 2.13
C ALA A 357 10.30 -17.70 2.22
N LEU A 358 10.82 -17.21 3.36
CA LEU A 358 11.17 -15.81 3.53
C LEU A 358 12.34 -15.35 2.64
N ASN A 359 13.20 -16.28 2.20
CA ASN A 359 14.33 -15.98 1.35
C ASN A 359 14.06 -16.16 -0.14
N LEU A 360 12.96 -16.83 -0.53
CA LEU A 360 12.63 -17.08 -1.93
C LEU A 360 12.57 -15.79 -2.77
N GLY A 361 13.08 -15.92 -3.99
CA GLY A 361 13.10 -14.87 -5.01
C GLY A 361 11.82 -14.82 -5.86
N GLY A 362 11.21 -15.98 -6.07
CA GLY A 362 10.08 -16.19 -6.98
C GLY A 362 10.57 -16.64 -8.36
N SER A 363 10.17 -17.85 -8.75
CA SER A 363 10.43 -18.45 -10.05
C SER A 363 9.34 -19.47 -10.38
N GLU A 364 9.23 -19.90 -11.64
CA GLU A 364 8.23 -20.92 -12.02
C GLU A 364 8.44 -22.25 -11.30
N ALA A 365 9.69 -22.58 -10.94
CA ALA A 365 10.04 -23.80 -10.22
C ALA A 365 9.79 -23.68 -8.71
N GLU A 366 10.07 -22.51 -8.14
CA GLU A 366 9.87 -22.19 -6.72
C GLU A 366 9.17 -20.83 -6.62
N PRO A 367 7.83 -20.82 -6.66
CA PRO A 367 7.07 -19.58 -6.54
C PRO A 367 7.25 -18.98 -5.15
N ALA A 368 7.44 -17.66 -5.08
CA ALA A 368 7.46 -16.97 -3.79
C ALA A 368 6.03 -16.67 -3.33
N VAL A 369 5.79 -16.72 -2.03
CA VAL A 369 4.54 -16.23 -1.45
C VAL A 369 4.69 -14.76 -1.07
N GLN A 370 3.74 -13.95 -1.54
CA GLN A 370 3.53 -12.58 -1.09
C GLN A 370 2.35 -12.56 -0.10
N PRO A 371 2.60 -12.39 1.21
CA PRO A 371 1.56 -12.51 2.22
C PRO A 371 0.81 -11.18 2.43
N THR A 372 0.09 -10.69 1.43
CA THR A 372 -0.55 -9.36 1.42
C THR A 372 -1.35 -9.07 2.71
N TYR A 373 -1.04 -7.93 3.34
CA TYR A 373 -1.55 -7.48 4.66
C TYR A 373 -0.95 -8.17 5.89
N MET A 374 0.05 -9.05 5.74
CA MET A 374 0.80 -9.58 6.88
C MET A 374 1.46 -8.48 7.73
N PRO A 375 2.00 -7.39 7.15
CA PRO A 375 2.47 -6.26 7.95
C PRO A 375 1.41 -5.68 8.89
N ALA A 376 0.17 -5.55 8.43
CA ALA A 376 -0.95 -5.07 9.24
C ALA A 376 -1.31 -6.07 10.35
N LEU A 377 -1.31 -7.38 10.05
CA LEU A 377 -1.53 -8.44 11.02
C LEU A 377 -0.48 -8.40 12.14
N LEU A 378 0.81 -8.33 11.77
CA LEU A 378 1.93 -8.28 12.73
C LEU A 378 1.87 -7.02 13.61
N ALA A 379 1.55 -5.86 13.01
CA ALA A 379 1.37 -4.62 13.74
C ALA A 379 0.20 -4.71 14.74
N GLN A 380 -0.95 -5.25 14.32
CA GLN A 380 -2.13 -5.42 15.17
C GLN A 380 -1.91 -6.46 16.28
N ALA A 381 -1.15 -7.52 16.03
CA ALA A 381 -0.82 -8.51 17.05
C ALA A 381 -0.11 -7.88 18.26
N LEU A 382 0.73 -6.87 18.00
CA LEU A 382 1.48 -6.13 19.02
C LEU A 382 0.72 -4.91 19.56
N ALA A 383 -0.31 -4.43 18.87
CA ALA A 383 -1.10 -3.30 19.29
C ALA A 383 -1.81 -3.59 20.63
N GLY A 384 -1.70 -2.64 21.57
CA GLY A 384 -2.21 -2.76 22.93
C GLY A 384 -3.73 -2.57 23.06
N GLU A 385 -4.38 -2.02 22.04
CA GLU A 385 -5.77 -1.62 22.08
C GLU A 385 -6.59 -2.50 21.13
N GLY A 386 -7.18 -3.59 21.65
CA GLY A 386 -8.25 -4.28 20.92
C GLY A 386 -9.53 -3.43 20.92
N PRO A 387 -10.58 -3.82 20.17
CA PRO A 387 -11.74 -2.95 20.02
C PRO A 387 -12.44 -2.72 21.35
N GLY A 388 -12.59 -1.44 21.73
CA GLY A 388 -13.24 -1.02 22.98
C GLY A 388 -12.34 -0.41 24.06
N GLY A 389 -11.10 0.03 23.74
CA GLY A 389 -10.28 0.82 24.68
C GLY A 389 -9.69 -0.02 25.82
N GLY A 390 -8.91 -1.04 25.49
CA GLY A 390 -8.22 -1.90 26.46
C GLY A 390 -6.93 -1.30 27.02
N ARG A 391 -6.45 -1.84 28.15
CA ARG A 391 -5.11 -1.52 28.66
C ARG A 391 -4.03 -1.99 27.67
N PRO A 392 -2.86 -1.35 27.61
CA PRO A 392 -1.73 -1.85 26.86
C PRO A 392 -1.42 -3.32 27.18
N LYS A 393 -1.08 -4.11 26.15
CA LYS A 393 -0.61 -5.49 26.31
C LYS A 393 0.71 -5.49 27.10
N THR A 394 0.83 -6.41 28.04
CA THR A 394 2.10 -6.71 28.72
C THR A 394 3.10 -7.31 27.73
N ARG A 395 4.39 -7.29 28.07
CA ARG A 395 5.43 -7.94 27.25
C ARG A 395 5.16 -9.42 26.99
N VAL A 396 4.57 -10.13 27.95
CA VAL A 396 4.18 -11.55 27.81
C VAL A 396 3.04 -11.71 26.81
N GLU A 397 1.99 -10.88 26.90
CA GLU A 397 0.87 -10.91 25.95
C GLU A 397 1.32 -10.55 24.52
N ARG A 398 2.21 -9.56 24.37
CA ARG A 398 2.83 -9.21 23.07
C ARG A 398 3.64 -10.38 22.51
N ARG A 399 4.41 -11.07 23.34
CA ARG A 399 5.18 -12.26 22.94
C ARG A 399 4.27 -13.38 22.45
N MET A 400 3.23 -13.74 23.21
CA MET A 400 2.29 -14.80 22.84
C MET A 400 1.56 -14.49 21.53
N ALA A 401 1.15 -13.22 21.34
CA ALA A 401 0.53 -12.77 20.11
C ALA A 401 1.48 -12.86 18.91
N LEU A 402 2.75 -12.46 19.09
CA LEU A 402 3.75 -12.54 18.03
C LEU A 402 4.12 -13.99 17.68
N GLU A 403 4.25 -14.87 18.68
CA GLU A 403 4.48 -16.31 18.47
C GLU A 403 3.35 -16.94 17.66
N SER A 404 2.09 -16.59 17.98
CA SER A 404 0.92 -17.06 17.24
C SER A 404 0.88 -16.52 15.80
N ALA A 405 1.12 -15.21 15.63
CA ALA A 405 1.20 -14.59 14.31
C ALA A 405 2.32 -15.19 13.45
N MET A 406 3.47 -15.54 14.05
CA MET A 406 4.59 -16.17 13.34
C MET A 406 4.27 -17.62 12.91
N ARG A 407 3.57 -18.40 13.74
CA ARG A 407 3.07 -19.73 13.34
C ARG A 407 2.04 -19.65 12.23
N TYR A 408 1.13 -18.67 12.31
CA TYR A 408 0.19 -18.42 11.23
C TYR A 408 0.91 -18.01 9.93
N MET A 409 1.91 -17.14 10.03
CA MET A 409 2.74 -16.75 8.88
C MET A 409 3.48 -17.95 8.27
N ASP A 410 4.03 -18.88 9.06
CA ASP A 410 4.64 -20.12 8.55
C ASP A 410 3.66 -20.91 7.67
N ARG A 411 2.40 -21.05 8.12
CA ARG A 411 1.33 -21.69 7.35
C ARG A 411 0.98 -20.90 6.09
N VAL A 412 0.88 -19.58 6.19
CA VAL A 412 0.61 -18.69 5.04
C VAL A 412 1.74 -18.72 4.01
N MET A 413 2.99 -18.83 4.43
CA MET A 413 4.15 -18.86 3.52
C MET A 413 4.42 -20.26 2.95
N SER A 414 3.83 -21.30 3.53
CA SER A 414 3.97 -22.68 3.06
C SER A 414 3.14 -22.94 1.81
N VAL A 415 3.80 -23.33 0.73
CA VAL A 415 3.14 -23.70 -0.53
C VAL A 415 3.02 -25.22 -0.58
N ASP A 416 1.80 -25.75 -0.59
CA ASP A 416 1.58 -27.18 -0.86
C ASP A 416 1.82 -27.42 -2.36
N PRO A 417 2.71 -28.36 -2.76
CA PRO A 417 2.88 -28.78 -4.14
C PRO A 417 1.55 -29.17 -4.83
N GLY A 418 0.58 -29.69 -4.07
CA GLY A 418 -0.77 -29.99 -4.55
C GLY A 418 -1.65 -28.76 -4.78
N GLY A 419 -1.48 -27.70 -3.98
CA GLY A 419 -2.23 -26.45 -4.08
C GLY A 419 -1.87 -25.59 -5.30
N LEU A 420 -0.66 -25.77 -5.84
CA LEU A 420 -0.23 -25.13 -7.09
C LEU A 420 -0.73 -25.85 -8.35
N THR A 421 -1.27 -27.08 -8.24
CA THR A 421 -1.64 -27.87 -9.44
C THR A 421 -2.77 -27.27 -10.28
N GLY A 422 -3.57 -26.35 -9.71
CA GLY A 422 -4.59 -25.57 -10.41
C GLY A 422 -4.12 -24.20 -10.92
N LEU A 423 -2.97 -23.72 -10.44
CA LEU A 423 -2.35 -22.47 -10.87
C LEU A 423 -1.40 -22.85 -12.00
N SER A 424 -1.60 -22.33 -13.21
CA SER A 424 -0.78 -22.67 -14.38
C SER A 424 0.70 -22.68 -14.00
N GLY A 425 1.44 -23.77 -14.31
CA GLY A 425 2.82 -24.03 -13.87
C GLY A 425 3.89 -23.06 -14.41
N LYS A 426 3.60 -21.77 -14.31
CA LYS A 426 4.32 -20.58 -14.73
C LYS A 426 4.26 -19.48 -13.65
N ALA A 427 3.54 -19.68 -12.56
CA ALA A 427 3.46 -18.70 -11.49
C ALA A 427 4.84 -18.53 -10.85
N LYS A 428 5.38 -17.31 -10.85
CA LYS A 428 6.61 -16.93 -10.15
C LYS A 428 6.32 -16.40 -8.76
N VAL A 429 5.17 -15.77 -8.58
CA VAL A 429 4.70 -15.25 -7.30
C VAL A 429 3.23 -15.60 -7.12
N VAL A 430 2.91 -16.09 -5.92
CA VAL A 430 1.53 -16.29 -5.49
C VAL A 430 1.23 -15.35 -4.33
N GLU A 431 0.08 -14.71 -4.41
CA GLU A 431 -0.43 -13.84 -3.36
C GLU A 431 -1.35 -14.63 -2.43
N ARG A 432 -1.24 -14.36 -1.13
CA ARG A 432 -2.22 -14.79 -0.12
C ARG A 432 -2.68 -13.59 0.69
N ASN A 433 -3.90 -13.14 0.41
CA ASN A 433 -4.48 -11.97 1.05
C ASN A 433 -5.02 -12.32 2.45
N VAL A 434 -4.38 -11.82 3.51
CA VAL A 434 -4.79 -12.10 4.90
C VAL A 434 -5.77 -11.06 5.48
N VAL A 435 -6.41 -10.24 4.63
CA VAL A 435 -7.31 -9.16 5.08
C VAL A 435 -8.46 -9.65 5.96
N ASP A 436 -9.03 -10.82 5.64
CA ASP A 436 -10.16 -11.37 6.41
C ASP A 436 -9.73 -11.82 7.81
N VAL A 437 -8.47 -12.22 7.98
CA VAL A 437 -7.91 -12.52 9.31
C VAL A 437 -7.69 -11.23 10.09
N VAL A 438 -7.17 -10.20 9.42
CA VAL A 438 -7.00 -8.86 10.01
C VAL A 438 -8.35 -8.28 10.44
N LYS A 439 -9.42 -8.43 9.65
CA LYS A 439 -10.74 -7.88 9.99
C LYS A 439 -11.55 -8.75 10.95
N GLY A 440 -11.59 -10.06 10.70
CA GLY A 440 -12.48 -10.99 11.39
C GLY A 440 -11.92 -11.53 12.70
N VAL A 441 -10.62 -11.88 12.73
CA VAL A 441 -10.02 -12.59 13.87
C VAL A 441 -9.26 -11.63 14.76
N MET A 442 -8.37 -10.83 14.20
CA MET A 442 -7.50 -9.92 14.96
C MET A 442 -8.27 -8.87 15.74
N GLN A 443 -9.39 -8.41 15.18
CA GLN A 443 -10.30 -7.47 15.81
C GLN A 443 -11.32 -8.15 16.74
N SER A 444 -11.29 -9.47 16.88
CA SER A 444 -12.21 -10.16 17.78
C SER A 444 -11.77 -10.05 19.25
N ARG A 445 -12.73 -10.22 20.16
CA ARG A 445 -12.43 -10.42 21.58
C ARG A 445 -11.66 -11.72 21.82
N GLN A 446 -11.91 -12.74 21.00
CA GLN A 446 -11.27 -14.05 21.13
C GLN A 446 -9.74 -13.95 20.99
N PHE A 447 -9.24 -13.23 19.97
CA PHE A 447 -7.80 -13.03 19.81
C PHE A 447 -7.17 -12.28 20.98
N ARG A 448 -7.90 -11.33 21.59
CA ARG A 448 -7.43 -10.59 22.76
C ARG A 448 -7.22 -11.51 23.96
N ASP A 449 -8.18 -12.39 24.20
CA ASP A 449 -8.21 -13.27 25.36
C ASP A 449 -7.29 -14.49 25.15
N ASP A 450 -7.18 -14.98 23.91
CA ASP A 450 -6.30 -16.09 23.51
C ASP A 450 -5.77 -15.89 22.08
N PRO A 451 -4.53 -15.40 21.91
CA PRO A 451 -3.93 -15.22 20.60
C PRO A 451 -3.74 -16.52 19.81
N SER A 452 -3.74 -17.69 20.46
CA SER A 452 -3.57 -18.98 19.78
C SER A 452 -4.72 -19.34 18.84
N VAL A 453 -5.81 -18.56 18.85
CA VAL A 453 -6.89 -18.69 17.85
C VAL A 453 -6.35 -18.68 16.40
N LEU A 454 -5.30 -17.91 16.11
CA LEU A 454 -4.67 -17.89 14.77
C LEU A 454 -4.10 -19.25 14.35
N ASP A 455 -3.73 -20.12 15.30
CA ASP A 455 -3.22 -21.46 15.02
C ASP A 455 -4.28 -22.35 14.34
N THR A 456 -5.57 -21.97 14.44
CA THR A 456 -6.71 -22.70 13.87
C THR A 456 -7.36 -22.00 12.68
N VAL A 457 -6.98 -20.76 12.38
CA VAL A 457 -7.53 -19.99 11.25
C VAL A 457 -7.04 -20.59 9.94
N ASP A 458 -7.93 -20.71 8.96
CA ASP A 458 -7.58 -21.22 7.63
C ASP A 458 -6.62 -20.28 6.90
N VAL A 459 -5.76 -20.85 6.06
CA VAL A 459 -4.86 -20.08 5.20
C VAL A 459 -5.63 -19.62 3.97
N PRO A 460 -5.57 -18.34 3.58
CA PRO A 460 -6.20 -17.85 2.36
C PRO A 460 -5.73 -18.60 1.12
N ASP A 461 -6.63 -18.71 0.14
CA ASP A 461 -6.30 -19.29 -1.15
C ASP A 461 -5.15 -18.53 -1.84
N ALA A 462 -4.33 -19.28 -2.57
CA ALA A 462 -3.23 -18.72 -3.34
C ALA A 462 -3.74 -18.24 -4.70
N VAL A 463 -3.36 -17.01 -5.06
CA VAL A 463 -3.73 -16.35 -6.31
C VAL A 463 -2.46 -16.10 -7.11
N VAL A 464 -2.43 -16.40 -8.42
CA VAL A 464 -1.27 -16.05 -9.25
C VAL A 464 -1.16 -14.53 -9.34
N LEU A 465 0.00 -14.01 -8.93
CA LEU A 465 0.36 -12.60 -9.12
C LEU A 465 1.20 -12.40 -10.39
N LEU A 466 2.22 -13.26 -10.59
CA LEU A 466 3.20 -13.19 -11.69
C LEU A 466 3.46 -14.53 -12.33
#